data_AF-A0A418SI99-F1
#
_entry.id   AF-A0A418SI99-F1
#
_cell.length_a   1.000
_cell.length_b   1.000
_cell.length_c   1.000
_cell.angle_alpha   90.00
_cell.angle_beta   90.00
_cell.angle_gamma   90.00
#
_symmetry.space_group_name_H-M   'P 1'
#
loop_
_entity.id
_entity.type
_entity.pdbx_description
1 polymer ?
#
loop_
_entity_poly.entity_id
_entity_poly.type
_entity_poly.pdbx_seq_one_letter_code
_entity_poly.pdbx_strand_id
1 'polypeptide(L)'
;MTETMLAVIGGSGLYDIDGLQDARWQAVDSPWGAPSDDILTGTLDGIKLAFLPRHGRGHVHSPTDVPYRANIDALKRIGVTHVLSVSACGSFREAMAPGDFVIVDQYIDRTVLREKSFFSSGMTVHVSMAHPVCADLAAAAAEAARKTGVTVHDGGCYLAMEGPQFSTLAESRMYRESWGCDVIGMTNMPEAKLAREAELHYASVAMVTDYDSWHPQHGEVDIKQIVAVLKGNAARARSMVAHLAGAMADLPAAGCATGCDHALDFAVLTAPEKRDPALKARLDAVAGRVIDAPR
;
A
#
# COMPACT_ATOMS: atom_id res chain seq x y z
N MET A 1 1.61 25.19 -5.11
CA MET A 1 2.32 23.90 -5.01
C MET A 1 1.51 23.02 -4.09
N THR A 2 1.29 21.76 -4.45
CA THR A 2 0.58 20.80 -3.59
C THR A 2 1.40 20.57 -2.33
N GLU A 3 0.78 20.68 -1.17
CA GLU A 3 1.42 20.43 0.12
C GLU A 3 1.64 18.93 0.31
N THR A 4 2.79 18.53 0.84
CA THR A 4 3.07 17.11 1.13
C THR A 4 2.13 16.61 2.22
N MET A 5 1.46 15.49 1.94
CA MET A 5 0.61 14.77 2.87
C MET A 5 0.86 13.27 2.74
N LEU A 6 1.16 12.63 3.88
CA LEU A 6 1.44 11.20 3.98
C LEU A 6 0.17 10.46 4.43
N ALA A 7 -0.21 9.42 3.72
CA ALA A 7 -1.19 8.45 4.16
C ALA A 7 -0.49 7.17 4.62
N VAL A 8 -0.98 6.58 5.70
CA VAL A 8 -0.62 5.24 6.13
C VAL A 8 -1.84 4.35 5.95
N ILE A 9 -1.73 3.34 5.08
CA ILE A 9 -2.74 2.29 4.97
C ILE A 9 -2.32 1.13 5.88
N GLY A 10 -2.98 1.03 7.02
CA GLY A 10 -2.68 0.05 8.06
C GLY A 10 -3.35 -1.30 7.81
N GLY A 11 -2.57 -2.36 7.69
CA GLY A 11 -3.04 -3.75 7.78
C GLY A 11 -3.28 -4.20 9.23
N SER A 12 -3.37 -5.52 9.42
CA SER A 12 -3.53 -6.12 10.76
C SER A 12 -2.49 -5.61 11.76
N GLY A 13 -2.95 -5.03 12.87
CA GLY A 13 -2.11 -4.64 14.01
C GLY A 13 -1.81 -3.14 14.12
N LEU A 14 -1.97 -2.35 13.05
CA LEU A 14 -1.83 -0.90 13.09
C LEU A 14 -3.22 -0.27 13.00
N TYR A 15 -3.68 0.39 14.08
CA TYR A 15 -5.02 0.99 14.15
C TYR A 15 -5.03 2.45 14.60
N ASP A 16 -3.86 2.99 14.96
CA ASP A 16 -3.71 4.36 15.42
C ASP A 16 -2.28 4.86 15.16
N ILE A 17 -2.12 6.18 15.12
CA ILE A 17 -0.84 6.89 15.03
C ILE A 17 -0.69 7.73 16.30
N ASP A 18 0.19 7.28 17.20
CA ASP A 18 0.45 7.98 18.46
C ASP A 18 1.01 9.39 18.18
N GLY A 19 0.49 10.40 18.89
CA GLY A 19 0.99 11.78 18.82
C GLY A 19 0.37 12.67 17.73
N LEU A 20 -0.64 12.17 17.01
CA LEU A 20 -1.34 12.96 15.99
C LEU A 20 -2.11 14.14 16.61
N GLN A 21 -1.77 15.37 16.22
CA GLN A 21 -2.46 16.60 16.61
C GLN A 21 -3.69 16.83 15.75
N ASP A 22 -4.74 17.42 16.33
CA ASP A 22 -6.03 17.68 15.68
C ASP A 22 -6.65 16.45 15.00
N ALA A 23 -6.42 15.28 15.62
CA ALA A 23 -6.85 13.99 15.12
C ALA A 23 -8.38 13.92 15.00
N ARG A 24 -8.89 13.69 13.79
CA ARG A 24 -10.32 13.52 13.53
C ARG A 24 -10.58 12.45 12.48
N TRP A 25 -11.56 11.61 12.75
CA TRP A 25 -12.14 10.72 11.75
C TRP A 25 -13.04 11.53 10.84
N GLN A 26 -12.86 11.39 9.52
CA GLN A 26 -13.71 12.02 8.52
C GLN A 26 -14.18 10.99 7.49
N ALA A 27 -15.49 11.03 7.20
CA ALA A 27 -16.05 10.31 6.07
C ALA A 27 -15.64 11.00 4.77
N VAL A 28 -15.32 10.21 3.73
CA VAL A 28 -14.94 10.71 2.42
C VAL A 28 -15.72 9.95 1.36
N ASP A 29 -16.51 10.69 0.58
CA ASP A 29 -17.28 10.12 -0.53
C ASP A 29 -16.36 9.75 -1.70
N SER A 30 -16.60 8.59 -2.30
CA SER A 30 -15.90 8.14 -3.50
C SER A 30 -16.89 7.58 -4.53
N PRO A 31 -16.72 7.89 -5.84
CA PRO A 31 -17.51 7.29 -6.91
C PRO A 31 -17.23 5.78 -7.10
N TRP A 32 -16.34 5.20 -6.30
CA TRP A 32 -16.01 3.78 -6.30
C TRP A 32 -16.64 3.01 -5.13
N GLY A 33 -17.51 3.66 -4.35
CA GLY A 33 -18.14 3.11 -3.14
C GLY A 33 -17.53 3.68 -1.87
N ALA A 34 -17.95 3.19 -0.71
CA ALA A 34 -17.35 3.61 0.55
C ALA A 34 -15.92 3.04 0.68
N PRO A 35 -14.95 3.82 1.22
CA PRO A 35 -13.68 3.28 1.67
C PRO A 35 -13.88 2.23 2.77
N SER A 36 -12.81 1.53 3.16
CA SER A 36 -12.85 0.52 4.22
C SER A 36 -13.40 1.05 5.54
N ASP A 37 -13.17 2.34 5.81
CA ASP A 37 -13.66 3.08 6.97
C ASP A 37 -13.54 4.59 6.71
N ASP A 38 -13.97 5.41 7.69
CA ASP A 38 -13.57 6.81 7.79
C ASP A 38 -12.03 6.92 7.80
N ILE A 39 -11.51 8.06 7.34
CA ILE A 39 -10.07 8.32 7.34
C ILE A 39 -9.73 9.17 8.56
N LEU A 40 -8.82 8.71 9.41
CA LEU A 40 -8.28 9.50 10.51
C LEU A 40 -7.28 10.50 9.94
N THR A 41 -7.47 11.78 10.18
CA THR A 41 -6.58 12.85 9.71
C THR A 41 -6.06 13.69 10.86
N GLY A 42 -4.89 14.29 10.68
CA GLY A 42 -4.31 15.21 11.65
C GLY A 42 -2.89 15.63 11.21
N THR A 43 -2.11 16.13 12.15
CA THR A 43 -0.74 16.61 11.90
C THR A 43 0.24 15.98 12.88
N LEU A 44 1.42 15.56 12.41
CA LEU A 44 2.53 15.11 13.25
C LEU A 44 3.78 15.86 12.82
N ASP A 45 4.43 16.55 13.75
CA ASP A 45 5.63 17.37 13.49
C ASP A 45 5.46 18.37 12.33
N GLY A 46 4.27 18.94 12.18
CA GLY A 46 3.93 19.89 11.11
C GLY A 46 3.56 19.24 9.77
N ILE A 47 3.64 17.91 9.65
CA ILE A 47 3.28 17.16 8.44
C ILE A 47 1.85 16.64 8.53
N LYS A 48 1.05 16.89 7.49
CA LYS A 48 -0.30 16.35 7.36
C LYS A 48 -0.26 14.84 7.17
N LEU A 49 -1.06 14.15 7.96
CA LEU A 49 -1.18 12.70 7.94
C LEU A 49 -2.64 12.26 7.74
N ALA A 50 -2.79 11.15 7.03
CA ALA A 50 -4.00 10.36 6.98
C ALA A 50 -3.69 8.92 7.41
N PHE A 51 -4.62 8.29 8.11
CA PHE A 51 -4.57 6.88 8.45
C PHE A 51 -5.87 6.21 8.01
N LEU A 52 -5.75 5.15 7.22
CA LEU A 52 -6.86 4.34 6.72
C LEU A 52 -6.66 2.88 7.15
N PRO A 53 -7.53 2.33 8.02
CA PRO A 53 -7.48 0.91 8.36
C PRO A 53 -7.97 0.09 7.16
N ARG A 54 -7.06 -0.67 6.52
CA ARG A 54 -7.35 -1.42 5.30
C ARG A 54 -8.55 -2.36 5.43
N HIS A 55 -8.70 -2.99 6.59
CA HIS A 55 -9.77 -3.95 6.87
C HIS A 55 -10.97 -3.34 7.62
N GLY A 56 -11.00 -2.01 7.77
CA GLY A 56 -11.93 -1.31 8.64
C GLY A 56 -11.63 -1.51 10.13
N ARG A 57 -12.15 -0.61 10.98
CA ARG A 57 -12.13 -0.79 12.43
C ARG A 57 -12.93 -2.05 12.78
N GLY A 58 -12.35 -2.92 13.58
CA GLY A 58 -12.91 -4.25 13.88
C GLY A 58 -12.56 -5.34 12.87
N HIS A 59 -11.76 -5.04 11.83
CA HIS A 59 -11.23 -6.02 10.89
C HIS A 59 -12.33 -6.79 10.12
N VAL A 60 -13.32 -6.05 9.63
CA VAL A 60 -14.56 -6.61 9.04
C VAL A 60 -14.44 -6.99 7.57
N HIS A 61 -13.46 -6.44 6.84
CA HIS A 61 -13.25 -6.73 5.42
C HIS A 61 -12.20 -7.82 5.22
N SER A 62 -12.53 -8.87 4.48
CA SER A 62 -11.55 -9.85 4.00
C SER A 62 -10.62 -9.19 2.97
N PRO A 63 -9.40 -9.71 2.72
CA PRO A 63 -8.50 -9.16 1.70
C PRO A 63 -9.11 -9.06 0.30
N THR A 64 -10.04 -9.95 -0.06
CA THR A 64 -10.79 -9.91 -1.33
C THR A 64 -11.79 -8.76 -1.37
N ASP A 65 -12.46 -8.50 -0.24
CA ASP A 65 -13.58 -7.56 -0.15
C ASP A 65 -13.15 -6.12 0.16
N VAL A 66 -11.87 -5.89 0.48
CA VAL A 66 -11.34 -4.53 0.69
C VAL A 66 -11.66 -3.66 -0.53
N PRO A 67 -12.29 -2.48 -0.35
CA PRO A 67 -12.67 -1.58 -1.45
C PRO A 67 -11.47 -0.76 -1.94
N TYR A 68 -10.46 -1.43 -2.53
CA TYR A 68 -9.17 -0.81 -2.87
C TYR A 68 -9.28 0.46 -3.74
N ARG A 69 -10.21 0.49 -4.70
CA ARG A 69 -10.46 1.70 -5.53
C ARG A 69 -10.96 2.87 -4.68
N ALA A 70 -11.97 2.63 -3.83
CA ALA A 70 -12.50 3.66 -2.95
C ALA A 70 -11.46 4.16 -1.95
N ASN A 71 -10.62 3.25 -1.41
CA ASN A 71 -9.53 3.61 -0.51
C ASN A 71 -8.54 4.58 -1.17
N ILE A 72 -8.01 4.23 -2.34
CA ILE A 72 -7.02 5.07 -3.03
C ILE A 72 -7.63 6.38 -3.53
N ASP A 73 -8.85 6.34 -4.09
CA ASP A 73 -9.53 7.55 -4.56
C ASP A 73 -9.86 8.50 -3.40
N ALA A 74 -10.36 8.00 -2.27
CA ALA A 74 -10.65 8.83 -1.10
C ALA A 74 -9.40 9.49 -0.53
N LEU A 75 -8.27 8.77 -0.46
CA LEU A 75 -6.98 9.34 -0.07
C LEU A 75 -6.56 10.45 -1.06
N LYS A 76 -6.67 10.20 -2.37
CA LYS A 76 -6.36 11.21 -3.39
C LYS A 76 -7.23 12.47 -3.26
N ARG A 77 -8.54 12.31 -3.01
CA ARG A 77 -9.49 13.42 -2.84
C ARG A 77 -9.15 14.35 -1.69
N ILE A 78 -8.62 13.82 -0.59
CA ILE A 78 -8.23 14.63 0.58
C ILE A 78 -6.82 15.23 0.46
N GLY A 79 -6.17 15.09 -0.70
CA GLY A 79 -4.89 15.71 -1.01
C GLY A 79 -3.67 14.88 -0.62
N VAL A 80 -3.83 13.58 -0.36
CA VAL A 80 -2.69 12.68 -0.12
C VAL A 80 -1.76 12.70 -1.34
N THR A 81 -0.46 12.71 -1.06
CA THR A 81 0.61 12.69 -2.07
C THR A 81 1.44 11.42 -1.97
N HIS A 82 1.63 10.92 -0.75
CA HIS A 82 2.44 9.74 -0.45
C HIS A 82 1.60 8.72 0.31
N VAL A 83 1.74 7.44 -0.03
CA VAL A 83 1.04 6.32 0.60
C VAL A 83 2.07 5.31 1.07
N LEU A 84 2.19 5.17 2.37
CA LEU A 84 2.90 4.06 3.00
C LEU A 84 1.89 2.95 3.32
N SER A 85 2.00 1.84 2.61
CA SER A 85 1.33 0.60 2.99
C SER A 85 2.13 -0.12 4.07
N VAL A 86 1.44 -0.55 5.12
CA VAL A 86 2.01 -1.47 6.11
C VAL A 86 1.16 -2.74 6.13
N SER A 87 1.80 -3.90 5.96
CA SER A 87 1.11 -5.19 5.84
C SER A 87 1.83 -6.27 6.60
N ALA A 88 1.08 -7.14 7.31
CA ALA A 88 1.62 -8.43 7.75
C ALA A 88 1.88 -9.34 6.54
N CYS A 89 2.92 -10.16 6.61
CA CYS A 89 3.28 -11.11 5.55
C CYS A 89 3.92 -12.38 6.10
N GLY A 90 3.76 -13.48 5.35
CA GLY A 90 4.61 -14.67 5.49
C GLY A 90 5.93 -14.46 4.74
N SER A 91 7.00 -15.07 5.21
CA SER A 91 8.32 -15.04 4.59
C SER A 91 8.61 -16.32 3.80
N PHE A 92 9.12 -16.16 2.59
CA PHE A 92 9.69 -17.24 1.78
C PHE A 92 11.20 -17.34 1.90
N ARG A 93 11.83 -16.72 2.90
CA ARG A 93 13.30 -16.70 3.07
C ARG A 93 13.70 -16.89 4.51
N GLU A 94 14.64 -17.78 4.79
CA GLU A 94 15.20 -17.98 6.14
C GLU A 94 15.77 -16.68 6.73
N ALA A 95 16.42 -15.86 5.88
CA ALA A 95 17.03 -14.61 6.32
C ALA A 95 16.01 -13.51 6.68
N MET A 96 14.76 -13.61 6.21
CA MET A 96 13.69 -12.65 6.51
C MET A 96 12.80 -13.25 7.60
N ALA A 97 13.20 -13.07 8.86
CA ALA A 97 12.60 -13.77 9.99
C ALA A 97 11.36 -13.06 10.54
N PRO A 98 10.43 -13.76 11.22
CA PRO A 98 9.35 -13.14 11.97
C PRO A 98 9.84 -12.03 12.91
N GLY A 99 9.31 -10.83 12.75
CA GLY A 99 9.78 -9.62 13.44
C GLY A 99 10.60 -8.67 12.57
N ASP A 100 11.12 -9.15 11.44
CA ASP A 100 11.84 -8.33 10.46
C ASP A 100 10.89 -7.58 9.53
N PHE A 101 11.36 -6.46 9.00
CA PHE A 101 10.65 -5.66 8.00
C PHE A 101 11.32 -5.78 6.64
N VAL A 102 10.52 -5.90 5.59
CA VAL A 102 10.98 -5.96 4.20
C VAL A 102 10.42 -4.74 3.47
N ILE A 103 11.30 -3.95 2.87
CA ILE A 103 10.91 -2.82 2.02
C ILE A 103 10.67 -3.39 0.62
N VAL A 104 9.40 -3.60 0.29
CA VAL A 104 9.00 -4.26 -0.96
C VAL A 104 9.35 -3.36 -2.15
N ASP A 105 9.95 -3.93 -3.18
CA ASP A 105 10.34 -3.23 -4.42
C ASP A 105 9.72 -3.85 -5.68
N GLN A 106 9.26 -5.10 -5.60
CA GLN A 106 8.63 -5.84 -6.68
C GLN A 106 7.39 -6.61 -6.22
N TYR A 107 6.52 -6.92 -7.17
CA TYR A 107 5.28 -7.65 -6.90
C TYR A 107 5.00 -8.72 -7.96
N ILE A 108 4.45 -9.84 -7.51
CA ILE A 108 3.76 -10.80 -8.36
C ILE A 108 2.30 -10.85 -7.92
N ASP A 109 1.40 -10.49 -8.83
CA ASP A 109 -0.05 -10.42 -8.57
C ASP A 109 -0.74 -11.74 -8.93
N ARG A 110 -1.08 -12.54 -7.91
CA ARG A 110 -1.86 -13.78 -8.00
C ARG A 110 -3.31 -13.63 -7.56
N THR A 111 -3.78 -12.40 -7.37
CA THR A 111 -5.19 -12.14 -7.10
C THR A 111 -6.03 -12.38 -8.36
N VAL A 112 -7.27 -12.82 -8.19
CA VAL A 112 -8.15 -13.24 -9.29
C VAL A 112 -9.56 -12.62 -9.23
N LEU A 113 -10.01 -12.13 -8.08
CA LEU A 113 -11.40 -11.63 -7.91
C LEU A 113 -11.52 -10.10 -7.90
N ARG A 114 -10.39 -9.38 -7.87
CA ARG A 114 -10.35 -7.96 -7.51
C ARG A 114 -10.36 -7.04 -8.72
N GLU A 115 -10.99 -5.90 -8.57
CA GLU A 115 -10.95 -4.80 -9.54
C GLU A 115 -9.61 -4.07 -9.46
N LYS A 116 -8.81 -4.13 -10.52
CA LYS A 116 -7.38 -3.73 -10.48
C LYS A 116 -7.03 -2.41 -11.15
N SER A 117 -8.04 -1.71 -11.67
CA SER A 117 -7.87 -0.44 -12.37
C SER A 117 -9.07 0.47 -12.10
N PHE A 118 -8.82 1.77 -12.05
CA PHE A 118 -9.85 2.80 -12.13
C PHE A 118 -10.41 2.94 -13.55
N PHE A 119 -9.66 2.49 -14.54
CA PHE A 119 -10.00 2.59 -15.95
C PHE A 119 -10.71 1.31 -16.43
N SER A 120 -11.61 1.49 -17.39
CA SER A 120 -12.40 0.40 -17.98
C SER A 120 -12.81 0.77 -19.41
N SER A 121 -13.68 -0.04 -20.03
CA SER A 121 -14.27 0.30 -21.33
C SER A 121 -14.82 1.72 -21.32
N GLY A 122 -14.38 2.54 -22.27
CA GLY A 122 -14.68 3.98 -22.32
C GLY A 122 -13.48 4.87 -22.02
N MET A 123 -12.42 4.36 -21.39
CA MET A 123 -11.13 5.03 -21.28
C MET A 123 -10.00 4.03 -20.99
N THR A 124 -9.17 3.77 -21.99
CA THR A 124 -8.03 2.84 -21.91
C THR A 124 -6.77 3.56 -21.48
N VAL A 125 -6.10 2.99 -20.49
CA VAL A 125 -4.78 3.42 -20.00
C VAL A 125 -3.82 2.23 -19.96
N HIS A 126 -2.53 2.48 -20.11
CA HIS A 126 -1.48 1.51 -19.79
C HIS A 126 -0.36 2.17 -18.99
N VAL A 127 -0.48 2.14 -17.66
CA VAL A 127 0.59 2.60 -16.76
C VAL A 127 1.68 1.55 -16.64
N SER A 128 2.94 1.99 -16.60
CA SER A 128 4.06 1.08 -16.34
C SER A 128 4.08 0.66 -14.87
N MET A 129 4.23 -0.64 -14.65
CA MET A 129 4.44 -1.27 -13.34
C MET A 129 5.82 -1.93 -13.23
N ALA A 130 6.76 -1.64 -14.15
CA ALA A 130 8.11 -2.21 -14.13
C ALA A 130 8.85 -1.91 -12.82
N HIS A 131 8.72 -0.68 -12.33
CA HIS A 131 9.16 -0.26 -10.99
C HIS A 131 7.92 0.24 -10.25
N PRO A 132 7.24 -0.61 -9.48
CA PRO A 132 5.90 -0.33 -8.95
C PRO A 132 5.90 0.54 -7.68
N VAL A 133 7.08 0.77 -7.09
CA VAL A 133 7.28 1.47 -5.82
C VAL A 133 8.06 2.76 -6.03
N CYS A 134 7.70 3.82 -5.30
CA CYS A 134 8.44 5.08 -5.24
C CYS A 134 9.75 4.87 -4.48
N ALA A 135 10.88 4.98 -5.17
CA ALA A 135 12.21 4.73 -4.59
C ALA A 135 12.52 5.67 -3.41
N ASP A 136 12.14 6.94 -3.52
CA ASP A 136 12.45 7.96 -2.51
C ASP A 136 11.66 7.72 -1.22
N LEU A 137 10.36 7.41 -1.33
CA LEU A 137 9.52 7.06 -0.18
C LEU A 137 9.96 5.74 0.44
N ALA A 138 10.33 4.74 -0.37
CA ALA A 138 10.83 3.46 0.12
C ALA A 138 12.14 3.62 0.91
N ALA A 139 13.08 4.42 0.41
CA ALA A 139 14.33 4.71 1.11
C ALA A 139 14.09 5.44 2.44
N ALA A 140 13.21 6.44 2.46
CA ALA A 140 12.83 7.13 3.69
C ALA A 140 12.15 6.20 4.70
N ALA A 141 11.27 5.32 4.25
CA ALA A 141 10.63 4.31 5.10
C ALA A 141 11.64 3.31 5.67
N ALA A 142 12.62 2.88 4.86
CA ALA A 142 13.70 1.99 5.30
C ALA A 142 14.52 2.62 6.44
N GLU A 143 14.96 3.87 6.26
CA GLU A 143 15.72 4.60 7.27
C GLU A 143 14.89 4.84 8.54
N ALA A 144 13.63 5.23 8.39
CA ALA A 144 12.70 5.38 9.51
C ALA A 144 12.51 4.07 10.29
N ALA A 145 12.43 2.93 9.59
CA ALA A 145 12.32 1.61 10.19
C ALA A 145 13.60 1.25 10.97
N ARG A 146 14.78 1.47 10.39
CA ARG A 146 16.08 1.18 11.03
C ARG A 146 16.26 1.92 12.34
N LYS A 147 15.76 3.16 12.46
CA LYS A 147 15.77 3.94 13.71
C LYS A 147 14.99 3.29 14.87
N THR A 148 14.06 2.38 14.56
CA THR A 148 13.32 1.61 15.57
C THR A 148 14.10 0.40 16.11
N GLY A 149 15.29 0.13 15.57
CA GLY A 149 16.09 -1.06 15.90
C GLY A 149 15.50 -2.37 15.37
N VAL A 150 14.65 -2.30 14.34
CA VAL A 150 14.18 -3.50 13.61
C VAL A 150 15.20 -3.89 12.55
N THR A 151 15.35 -5.19 12.30
CA THR A 151 16.05 -5.67 11.13
C THR A 151 15.24 -5.29 9.90
N VAL A 152 15.88 -4.60 8.95
CA VAL A 152 15.26 -4.16 7.71
C VAL A 152 16.01 -4.76 6.53
N HIS A 153 15.25 -5.42 5.65
CA HIS A 153 15.71 -5.94 4.37
C HIS A 153 15.32 -4.95 3.27
N ASP A 154 16.32 -4.49 2.51
CA ASP A 154 16.11 -3.61 1.37
C ASP A 154 15.78 -4.46 0.14
N GLY A 155 14.56 -4.30 -0.39
CA GLY A 155 14.06 -5.08 -1.53
C GLY A 155 13.47 -6.43 -1.12
N GLY A 156 12.52 -6.89 -1.94
CA GLY A 156 11.83 -8.15 -1.78
C GLY A 156 10.61 -8.22 -2.70
N CYS A 157 10.52 -9.29 -3.48
CA CYS A 157 9.38 -9.55 -4.34
C CYS A 157 8.20 -10.09 -3.52
N TYR A 158 7.16 -9.27 -3.40
CA TYR A 158 5.92 -9.60 -2.70
C TYR A 158 4.95 -10.36 -3.62
N LEU A 159 4.62 -11.59 -3.26
CA LEU A 159 3.52 -12.33 -3.87
C LEU A 159 2.20 -11.92 -3.22
N ALA A 160 1.30 -11.33 -4.00
CA ALA A 160 -0.07 -11.05 -3.55
C ALA A 160 -1.00 -12.21 -3.96
N MET A 161 -1.39 -13.06 -3.00
CA MET A 161 -2.38 -14.11 -3.22
C MET A 161 -3.81 -13.61 -2.94
N GLU A 162 -4.82 -14.32 -3.44
CA GLU A 162 -6.23 -13.93 -3.21
C GLU A 162 -6.66 -14.11 -1.74
N GLY A 163 -6.34 -15.27 -1.13
CA GLY A 163 -6.90 -15.67 0.16
C GLY A 163 -8.34 -16.19 0.06
N PRO A 164 -9.07 -16.34 1.19
CA PRO A 164 -8.62 -16.05 2.57
C PRO A 164 -7.79 -17.17 3.21
N GLN A 165 -7.74 -18.36 2.61
CA GLN A 165 -6.89 -19.44 3.12
C GLN A 165 -5.42 -19.11 2.86
N PHE A 166 -4.55 -19.55 3.78
CA PHE A 166 -3.11 -19.56 3.56
C PHE A 166 -2.72 -20.57 2.46
N SER A 167 -1.51 -20.40 1.93
CA SER A 167 -0.98 -21.28 0.89
C SER A 167 -0.87 -22.72 1.36
N THR A 168 -1.13 -23.67 0.47
CA THR A 168 -0.67 -25.04 0.65
C THR A 168 0.86 -25.10 0.63
N LEU A 169 1.45 -26.19 1.18
CA LEU A 169 2.90 -26.42 1.10
C LEU A 169 3.42 -26.42 -0.35
N ALA A 170 2.66 -27.00 -1.29
CA ALA A 170 3.05 -27.07 -2.69
C ALA A 170 3.10 -25.68 -3.34
N GLU A 171 2.11 -24.83 -3.05
CA GLU A 171 2.11 -23.43 -3.48
C GLU A 171 3.29 -22.67 -2.90
N SER A 172 3.51 -22.79 -1.59
CA SER A 172 4.61 -22.13 -0.88
C SER A 172 5.99 -22.49 -1.49
N ARG A 173 6.23 -23.77 -1.79
CA ARG A 173 7.44 -24.23 -2.49
C ARG A 173 7.55 -23.67 -3.91
N MET A 174 6.47 -23.69 -4.68
CA MET A 174 6.46 -23.12 -6.03
C MET A 174 6.83 -21.63 -6.02
N TYR A 175 6.19 -20.84 -5.15
CA TYR A 175 6.43 -19.40 -5.05
C TYR A 175 7.86 -19.08 -4.60
N ARG A 176 8.37 -19.79 -3.59
CA ARG A 176 9.73 -19.60 -3.05
C ARG A 176 10.84 -20.05 -4.01
N GLU A 177 10.73 -21.29 -4.52
CA GLU A 177 11.84 -22.00 -5.18
C GLU A 177 11.82 -21.80 -6.69
N SER A 178 10.62 -21.79 -7.29
CA SER A 178 10.48 -21.70 -8.76
C SER A 178 10.29 -20.27 -9.24
N TRP A 179 9.49 -19.46 -8.52
CA TRP A 179 9.22 -18.08 -8.93
C TRP A 179 10.17 -17.08 -8.25
N GLY A 180 10.84 -17.49 -7.19
CA GLY A 180 11.79 -16.64 -6.48
C GLY A 180 11.14 -15.50 -5.70
N CYS A 181 9.90 -15.67 -5.22
CA CYS A 181 9.25 -14.69 -4.34
C CYS A 181 9.92 -14.67 -2.96
N ASP A 182 9.91 -13.52 -2.29
CA ASP A 182 10.59 -13.33 -1.00
C ASP A 182 9.61 -13.25 0.17
N VAL A 183 8.46 -12.61 -0.02
CA VAL A 183 7.39 -12.52 0.97
C VAL A 183 6.02 -12.73 0.31
N ILE A 184 5.04 -13.14 1.10
CA ILE A 184 3.66 -13.36 0.66
C ILE A 184 2.68 -12.63 1.56
N GLY A 185 1.67 -12.03 0.95
CA GLY A 185 0.48 -11.60 1.67
C GLY A 185 -0.70 -11.46 0.72
N MET A 186 -1.73 -10.75 1.18
CA MET A 186 -3.03 -10.76 0.50
C MET A 186 -3.52 -9.37 0.10
N THR A 187 -2.74 -8.29 0.25
CA THR A 187 -3.33 -6.92 0.25
C THR A 187 -2.64 -5.88 -0.63
N ASN A 188 -1.34 -5.99 -0.92
CA ASN A 188 -0.65 -4.93 -1.69
C ASN A 188 -1.03 -4.89 -3.18
N MET A 189 -1.73 -5.90 -3.69
CA MET A 189 -2.38 -5.86 -5.00
C MET A 189 -3.90 -5.98 -4.84
N PRO A 190 -4.69 -5.13 -5.51
CA PRO A 190 -4.30 -4.13 -6.51
C PRO A 190 -3.89 -2.75 -5.95
N GLU A 191 -3.69 -2.60 -4.63
CA GLU A 191 -3.38 -1.31 -3.99
C GLU A 191 -2.23 -0.54 -4.66
N ALA A 192 -1.10 -1.19 -4.96
CA ALA A 192 0.04 -0.56 -5.64
C ALA A 192 -0.30 -0.11 -7.09
N LYS A 193 -1.08 -0.91 -7.84
CA LYS A 193 -1.53 -0.55 -9.20
C LYS A 193 -2.42 0.69 -9.18
N LEU A 194 -3.36 0.73 -8.24
CA LEU A 194 -4.29 1.84 -8.10
C LEU A 194 -3.58 3.11 -7.62
N ALA A 195 -2.63 3.00 -6.68
CA ALA A 195 -1.82 4.13 -6.27
C ALA A 195 -1.00 4.70 -7.44
N ARG A 196 -0.45 3.83 -8.30
CA ARG A 196 0.22 4.23 -9.54
C ARG A 196 -0.72 4.96 -10.50
N GLU A 197 -1.91 4.42 -10.75
CA GLU A 197 -2.92 5.07 -11.59
C GLU A 197 -3.43 6.40 -11.03
N ALA A 198 -3.40 6.58 -9.70
CA ALA A 198 -3.73 7.84 -9.03
C ALA A 198 -2.54 8.81 -8.89
N GLU A 199 -1.39 8.47 -9.49
CA GLU A 199 -0.16 9.28 -9.43
C GLU A 199 0.25 9.62 -7.98
N LEU A 200 0.15 8.62 -7.10
CA LEU A 200 0.59 8.70 -5.71
C LEU A 200 1.96 8.04 -5.55
N HIS A 201 2.82 8.64 -4.73
CA HIS A 201 4.07 8.01 -4.31
C HIS A 201 3.74 6.85 -3.37
N TYR A 202 3.85 5.62 -3.84
CA TYR A 202 3.50 4.42 -3.06
C TYR A 202 4.75 3.65 -2.64
N ALA A 203 4.82 3.26 -1.37
CA ALA A 203 5.77 2.28 -0.86
C ALA A 203 5.10 1.32 0.10
N SER A 204 5.66 0.11 0.24
CA SER A 204 5.13 -0.89 1.17
C SER A 204 6.22 -1.46 2.07
N VAL A 205 5.90 -1.54 3.36
CA VAL A 205 6.67 -2.24 4.37
C VAL A 205 5.92 -3.51 4.75
N ALA A 206 6.48 -4.65 4.36
CA ALA A 206 5.97 -5.96 4.70
C ALA A 206 6.60 -6.42 6.02
N MET A 207 5.78 -6.63 7.04
CA MET A 207 6.20 -7.02 8.39
C MET A 207 6.06 -8.53 8.52
N VAL A 208 7.18 -9.24 8.60
CA VAL A 208 7.17 -10.70 8.63
C VAL A 208 6.56 -11.19 9.94
N THR A 209 5.55 -12.05 9.83
CA THR A 209 4.85 -12.66 10.98
C THR A 209 5.17 -14.13 11.17
N ASP A 210 5.51 -14.81 10.09
CA ASP A 210 5.73 -16.25 10.03
C ASP A 210 6.49 -16.59 8.73
N TYR A 211 6.82 -17.86 8.54
CA TYR A 211 7.52 -18.34 7.34
C TYR A 211 6.59 -18.98 6.29
N ASP A 212 5.27 -18.77 6.33
CA ASP A 212 4.33 -19.47 5.45
C ASP A 212 4.51 -21.02 5.50
N SER A 213 3.79 -21.75 4.65
CA SER A 213 3.69 -23.21 4.74
C SER A 213 4.96 -24.00 4.45
N TRP A 214 6.00 -23.41 3.86
CA TRP A 214 7.22 -24.15 3.48
C TRP A 214 8.08 -24.57 4.68
N HIS A 215 8.00 -23.83 5.79
CA HIS A 215 8.88 -24.07 6.93
C HIS A 215 8.39 -25.30 7.74
N PRO A 216 9.27 -26.23 8.14
CA PRO A 216 8.87 -27.45 8.85
C PRO A 216 8.10 -27.22 10.15
N GLN A 217 8.29 -26.06 10.79
CA GLN A 217 7.59 -25.67 12.01
C GLN A 217 6.20 -25.05 11.72
N HIS A 218 5.85 -24.83 10.45
CA HIS A 218 4.55 -24.28 10.06
C HIS A 218 3.44 -25.31 10.33
N GLY A 219 2.50 -24.96 11.21
CA GLY A 219 1.48 -25.86 11.74
C GLY A 219 1.70 -26.29 13.20
N GLU A 220 2.91 -26.13 13.73
CA GLU A 220 3.23 -26.27 15.16
C GLU A 220 3.27 -24.91 15.88
N VAL A 221 3.08 -23.82 15.12
CA VAL A 221 3.21 -22.45 15.60
C VAL A 221 2.07 -22.12 16.57
N ASP A 222 2.45 -21.86 17.83
CA ASP A 222 1.53 -21.36 18.85
C ASP A 222 0.94 -20.03 18.37
N ILE A 223 -0.39 -19.95 18.23
CA ILE A 223 -1.12 -18.73 17.88
C ILE A 223 -0.67 -17.55 18.76
N LYS A 224 -0.28 -17.80 20.01
CA LYS A 224 0.26 -16.77 20.91
C LYS A 224 1.57 -16.16 20.41
N GLN A 225 2.45 -16.94 19.77
CA GLN A 225 3.69 -16.44 19.19
C GLN A 225 3.41 -15.54 18.00
N ILE A 226 2.50 -15.92 17.10
CA ILE A 226 2.08 -15.08 15.96
C ILE A 226 1.48 -13.76 16.47
N VAL A 227 0.61 -13.82 17.46
CA VAL A 227 0.01 -12.63 18.07
C VAL A 227 1.07 -11.74 18.74
N ALA A 228 2.07 -12.33 19.40
CA ALA A 228 3.17 -11.58 20.00
C ALA A 228 4.01 -10.86 18.93
N VAL A 229 4.36 -11.54 17.84
CA VAL A 229 5.08 -10.95 16.70
C VAL A 229 4.25 -9.82 16.09
N LEU A 230 2.96 -10.04 15.83
CA LEU A 230 2.06 -8.99 15.32
C LEU A 230 2.03 -7.75 16.22
N LYS A 231 1.96 -7.92 17.55
CA LYS A 231 1.98 -6.79 18.49
C LYS A 231 3.32 -6.07 18.50
N GLY A 232 4.43 -6.81 18.46
CA GLY A 232 5.78 -6.24 18.36
C GLY A 232 5.98 -5.44 17.07
N ASN A 233 5.56 -6.01 15.94
CA ASN A 233 5.58 -5.38 14.63
C ASN A 233 4.74 -4.10 14.62
N ALA A 234 3.53 -4.14 15.18
CA ALA A 234 2.67 -2.97 15.28
C ALA A 234 3.31 -1.80 16.06
N ALA A 235 3.98 -2.09 17.18
CA ALA A 235 4.66 -1.07 17.97
C ALA A 235 5.84 -0.46 17.20
N ARG A 236 6.66 -1.30 16.54
CA ARG A 236 7.76 -0.85 15.67
C ARG A 236 7.24 -0.05 14.48
N ALA A 237 6.13 -0.45 13.87
CA ALA A 237 5.50 0.26 12.76
C ALA A 237 4.99 1.65 13.15
N ARG A 238 4.37 1.81 14.34
CA ARG A 238 3.99 3.15 14.84
C ARG A 238 5.21 4.06 15.01
N SER A 239 6.28 3.54 15.60
CA SER A 239 7.53 4.28 15.77
C SER A 239 8.17 4.65 14.43
N MET A 240 8.18 3.73 13.47
CA MET A 240 8.63 3.97 12.10
C MET A 240 7.81 5.07 11.43
N VAL A 241 6.48 5.05 11.54
CA VAL A 241 5.61 6.09 10.98
C VAL A 241 5.93 7.46 11.57
N ALA A 242 6.18 7.55 12.89
CA ALA A 242 6.58 8.80 13.53
C ALA A 242 7.94 9.30 12.98
N HIS A 243 8.94 8.43 12.85
CA HIS A 243 10.21 8.79 12.24
C HIS A 243 10.10 9.17 10.77
N LEU A 244 9.22 8.51 10.01
CA LEU A 244 8.97 8.83 8.60
C LEU A 244 8.29 10.19 8.46
N ALA A 245 7.32 10.50 9.32
CA ALA A 245 6.65 11.81 9.31
C ALA A 245 7.67 12.96 9.39
N GLY A 246 8.65 12.87 10.29
CA GLY A 246 9.74 13.87 10.37
C GLY A 246 10.61 13.97 9.12
N ALA A 247 10.72 12.92 8.31
CA ALA A 247 11.46 12.92 7.04
C ALA A 247 10.64 13.42 5.84
N MET A 248 9.30 13.49 5.96
CA MET A 248 8.43 13.93 4.86
C MET A 248 8.66 15.38 4.45
N ALA A 249 9.24 16.22 5.31
CA ALA A 249 9.60 17.59 4.98
C ALA A 249 10.61 17.68 3.81
N ASP A 250 11.43 16.65 3.65
CA ASP A 250 12.45 16.55 2.58
C ASP A 250 11.96 15.76 1.35
N LEU A 251 10.72 15.27 1.38
CA LEU A 251 10.09 14.53 0.28
C LEU A 251 9.03 15.41 -0.42
N PRO A 252 9.40 16.06 -1.54
CA PRO A 252 8.46 16.91 -2.26
C PRO A 252 7.31 16.08 -2.86
N ALA A 253 6.13 16.69 -2.95
CA ALA A 253 4.96 16.07 -3.57
C ALA A 253 5.16 15.68 -5.06
N ALA A 254 6.17 16.23 -5.73
CA ALA A 254 6.43 16.05 -7.14
C ALA A 254 7.94 15.88 -7.42
N GLY A 255 8.27 15.21 -8.52
CA GLY A 255 9.65 15.06 -9.01
C GLY A 255 10.46 13.97 -8.33
N CYS A 256 9.83 12.86 -7.91
CA CYS A 256 10.57 11.71 -7.40
C CYS A 256 11.36 11.00 -8.51
N ALA A 257 12.39 10.25 -8.13
CA ALA A 257 13.24 9.52 -9.09
C ALA A 257 12.47 8.50 -9.95
N THR A 258 11.31 8.02 -9.47
CA THR A 258 10.46 7.03 -10.16
C THR A 258 9.44 7.66 -11.12
N GLY A 259 9.21 8.98 -11.05
CA GLY A 259 8.20 9.67 -11.87
C GLY A 259 6.76 9.30 -11.51
N CYS A 260 6.47 9.02 -10.23
CA CYS A 260 5.14 8.57 -9.79
C CYS A 260 4.04 9.60 -10.03
N ASP A 261 4.35 10.89 -9.87
CA ASP A 261 3.44 12.04 -10.03
C ASP A 261 3.07 12.34 -11.49
N HIS A 262 3.70 11.62 -12.42
CA HIS A 262 3.50 11.74 -13.87
C HIS A 262 3.25 10.38 -14.54
N ALA A 263 2.87 9.36 -13.77
CA ALA A 263 2.69 8.00 -14.27
C ALA A 263 1.62 7.86 -15.37
N LEU A 264 0.68 8.80 -15.45
CA LEU A 264 -0.35 8.84 -16.48
C LEU A 264 0.07 9.61 -17.75
N ASP A 265 1.23 10.28 -17.74
CA ASP A 265 1.72 10.99 -18.92
C ASP A 265 1.87 10.02 -20.08
N PHE A 266 1.19 10.32 -21.19
CA PHE A 266 1.11 9.49 -22.39
C PHE A 266 0.51 8.08 -22.20
N ALA A 267 0.04 7.74 -21.00
CA ALA A 267 -0.54 6.42 -20.71
C ALA A 267 -2.00 6.31 -21.16
N VAL A 268 -2.74 7.42 -21.19
CA VAL A 268 -4.15 7.45 -21.64
C VAL A 268 -4.21 7.44 -23.16
N LEU A 269 -4.65 6.31 -23.73
CA LEU A 269 -4.66 6.09 -25.18
C LEU A 269 -5.97 6.50 -25.85
N THR A 270 -7.09 6.47 -25.11
CA THR A 270 -8.40 6.82 -25.67
C THR A 270 -8.45 8.29 -26.09
N ALA A 271 -8.76 8.50 -27.38
CA ALA A 271 -8.95 9.83 -27.95
C ALA A 271 -10.02 10.61 -27.17
N PRO A 272 -9.85 11.92 -26.88
CA PRO A 272 -10.72 12.68 -25.98
C PRO A 272 -12.19 12.64 -26.35
N GLU A 273 -12.51 12.69 -27.63
CA GLU A 273 -13.87 12.64 -28.16
C GLU A 273 -14.53 11.26 -28.03
N LYS A 274 -13.77 10.23 -27.66
CA LYS A 274 -14.24 8.85 -27.40
C LYS A 274 -14.26 8.50 -25.93
N ARG A 275 -13.85 9.40 -25.04
CA ARG A 275 -13.84 9.17 -23.60
C ARG A 275 -15.27 9.15 -23.07
N ASP A 276 -15.63 8.10 -22.34
CA ASP A 276 -16.93 8.00 -21.68
C ASP A 276 -17.08 9.15 -20.65
N PRO A 277 -18.09 10.04 -20.78
CA PRO A 277 -18.29 11.16 -19.88
C PRO A 277 -18.56 10.76 -18.42
N ALA A 278 -19.26 9.65 -18.19
CA ALA A 278 -19.55 9.16 -16.86
C ALA A 278 -18.29 8.60 -16.20
N LEU A 279 -17.47 7.85 -16.95
CA LEU A 279 -16.17 7.39 -16.45
C LEU A 279 -15.23 8.56 -16.19
N LYS A 280 -15.17 9.54 -17.11
CA LYS A 280 -14.39 10.77 -16.94
C LYS A 280 -14.75 11.47 -15.63
N ALA A 281 -16.03 11.64 -15.33
CA ALA A 281 -16.49 12.30 -14.10
C ALA A 281 -16.04 11.57 -12.82
N ARG A 282 -15.97 10.23 -12.85
CA ARG A 282 -15.50 9.41 -11.71
C ARG A 282 -13.99 9.44 -11.51
N LEU A 283 -13.23 9.86 -12.53
CA LEU A 283 -11.78 9.92 -12.56
C LEU A 283 -11.21 11.30 -12.20
N ASP A 284 -12.07 12.26 -11.82
CA ASP A 284 -11.71 13.64 -11.49
C ASP A 284 -10.52 13.76 -10.52
N ALA A 285 -10.50 12.98 -9.44
CA ALA A 285 -9.43 12.99 -8.45
C ALA A 285 -8.18 12.21 -8.91
N VAL A 286 -8.38 11.05 -9.54
CA VAL A 286 -7.32 10.11 -9.91
C VAL A 286 -6.53 10.58 -11.13
N ALA A 287 -7.22 11.08 -12.15
CA ALA A 287 -6.64 11.38 -13.46
C ALA A 287 -7.04 12.75 -14.02
N GLY A 288 -7.66 13.62 -13.22
CA GLY A 288 -8.08 14.97 -13.64
C GLY A 288 -6.95 15.77 -14.28
N ARG A 289 -5.71 15.65 -13.77
CA ARG A 289 -4.52 16.32 -14.32
C ARG A 289 -4.34 16.06 -15.83
N VAL A 290 -4.45 14.80 -16.27
CA VAL A 290 -4.20 14.42 -17.67
C VAL A 290 -5.48 14.44 -18.52
N ILE A 291 -6.65 14.30 -17.89
CA ILE A 291 -7.92 14.25 -18.60
C ILE A 291 -8.44 15.67 -18.91
N ASP A 292 -8.20 16.65 -18.03
CA ASP A 292 -8.66 18.04 -18.17
C ASP A 292 -7.58 19.02 -18.63
N ALA A 293 -6.35 18.55 -18.88
CA ALA A 293 -5.29 19.39 -19.44
C ALA A 293 -5.72 19.96 -20.82
N PRO A 294 -5.61 21.28 -21.04
CA PRO A 294 -5.77 21.85 -22.37
C PRO A 294 -4.66 21.28 -23.27
N ARG A 295 -5.06 20.73 -24.42
CA ARG A 295 -4.14 20.26 -25.45
C ARG A 295 -3.43 21.41 -26.15
#